data_AF-A0A848FKH7-F1
#
_entry.id   AF-A0A848FKH7-F1
#
_cell.length_a   1.000
_cell.length_b   1.000
_cell.length_c   1.000
_cell.angle_alpha   90.00
_cell.angle_beta   90.00
_cell.angle_gamma   90.00
#
_symmetry.space_group_name_H-M   'P 1'
#
loop_
_entity.id
_entity.type
_entity.pdbx_description
1 polymer ?
#
loop_
_entity_poly.entity_id
_entity_poly.type
_entity_poly.pdbx_seq_one_letter_code
_entity_poly.pdbx_strand_id
1 'polypeptide(L)'
;MNPYKKTKFFNKPVRLSKKQRKDPAAVLKEFFTWYHLDDLRSMLWQWLEAGIATDAAQFESARDRSNLLFFYRNVELLAEAAYMMVREELPATFKKQAKKKTASSN
;
A
#
# COMPACT_ATOMS: atom_id res chain seq x y z
N MET A 1 -23.83 7.04 -14.77
CA MET A 1 -23.39 7.50 -13.43
C MET A 1 -22.18 8.42 -13.64
N ASN A 2 -22.19 9.68 -13.22
CA ASN A 2 -21.09 10.62 -13.49
C ASN A 2 -19.85 10.26 -12.64
N PRO A 3 -18.72 9.85 -13.24
CA PRO A 3 -17.54 9.39 -12.50
C PRO A 3 -16.81 10.52 -11.75
N TYR A 4 -17.18 11.78 -11.98
CA TYR A 4 -16.57 12.97 -11.36
C TYR A 4 -17.43 13.62 -10.26
N LYS A 5 -18.51 12.96 -9.82
CA LYS A 5 -19.36 13.49 -8.74
C LYS A 5 -18.64 13.34 -7.40
N LYS A 6 -17.89 14.38 -7.01
CA LYS A 6 -17.20 14.46 -5.70
C LYS A 6 -18.25 14.41 -4.58
N THR A 7 -18.40 13.25 -3.94
CA THR A 7 -19.22 13.07 -2.74
C THR A 7 -18.55 13.78 -1.55
N LYS A 8 -19.31 14.14 -0.52
CA LYS A 8 -18.80 14.82 0.71
C LYS A 8 -17.71 14.03 1.46
N PHE A 9 -17.40 12.81 1.03
CA PHE A 9 -16.40 11.90 1.59
C PHE A 9 -15.01 12.02 0.95
N PHE A 10 -14.86 12.72 -0.18
CA PHE A 10 -13.65 12.60 -1.02
C PHE A 10 -12.32 12.99 -0.37
N ASN A 11 -12.33 13.86 0.65
CA ASN A 11 -11.11 14.32 1.35
C ASN A 11 -11.19 14.16 2.87
N LYS A 12 -12.00 13.23 3.38
CA LYS A 12 -12.08 12.99 4.84
C LYS A 12 -11.77 11.52 5.15
N PRO A 13 -10.95 11.24 6.17
CA PRO A 13 -10.72 9.87 6.62
C PRO A 13 -12.04 9.25 7.11
N VAL A 14 -12.49 8.21 6.41
CA VAL A 14 -13.74 7.47 6.73
C VAL A 14 -13.50 6.35 7.74
N ARG A 15 -12.36 5.65 7.63
CA ARG A 15 -12.06 4.45 8.43
C ARG A 15 -11.30 4.74 9.72
N LEU A 16 -10.56 5.86 9.79
CA LEU A 16 -9.79 6.18 11.00
C LEU A 16 -10.71 6.58 12.15
N SER A 17 -10.52 5.94 13.30
CA SER A 17 -11.17 6.31 14.56
C SER A 17 -10.78 7.73 15.00
N LYS A 18 -11.52 8.32 15.95
CA LYS A 18 -11.15 9.62 16.55
C LYS A 18 -9.73 9.61 17.13
N LYS A 19 -9.29 8.49 17.72
CA LYS A 19 -7.94 8.33 18.28
C LYS A 19 -6.89 8.30 17.17
N GLN A 20 -7.08 7.48 16.15
CA GLN A 20 -6.16 7.36 15.01
C GLN A 20 -6.05 8.65 14.19
N ARG A 21 -7.09 9.49 14.17
CA ARG A 21 -7.00 10.83 13.52
C ARG A 21 -6.11 11.80 14.27
N LYS A 22 -5.95 11.65 15.59
CA LYS A 22 -5.03 12.46 16.40
C LYS A 22 -3.58 12.00 16.25
N ASP A 23 -3.38 10.71 16.04
CA ASP A 23 -2.06 10.12 15.78
C ASP A 23 -2.13 9.11 14.62
N PRO A 24 -2.05 9.60 13.36
CA PRO A 24 -2.05 8.73 12.18
C PRO A 24 -0.79 7.88 12.06
N ALA A 25 0.34 8.34 12.62
CA ALA A 25 1.61 7.61 12.58
C ALA A 25 1.53 6.31 13.39
N ALA A 26 0.75 6.27 14.48
CA ALA A 26 0.46 5.04 15.20
C ALA A 26 -0.16 3.95 14.31
N VAL A 27 -1.01 4.31 13.36
CA VAL A 27 -1.62 3.35 12.41
C VAL A 27 -0.57 2.76 11.49
N LEU A 28 0.35 3.59 10.98
CA LEU A 28 1.44 3.12 10.14
C LEU A 28 2.38 2.21 10.93
N LYS A 29 2.74 2.59 12.17
CA LYS A 29 3.56 1.76 13.06
C LYS A 29 2.92 0.39 13.28
N GLU A 30 1.66 0.36 13.67
CA GLU A 30 0.90 -0.86 13.90
C GLU A 30 0.84 -1.72 12.62
N PHE A 31 0.52 -1.11 11.47
CA PHE A 31 0.50 -1.80 10.18
C PHE A 31 1.83 -2.49 9.86
N PHE A 32 2.96 -1.79 10.00
CA PHE A 32 4.29 -2.35 9.72
C PHE A 32 4.82 -3.28 10.83
N THR A 33 4.05 -3.52 11.90
CA THR A 33 4.31 -4.66 12.80
C THR A 33 3.71 -5.96 12.30
N TRP A 34 2.72 -5.90 11.40
CA TRP A 34 2.05 -7.08 10.84
C TRP A 34 2.54 -7.42 9.43
N TYR A 35 2.88 -6.41 8.63
CA TYR A 35 3.26 -6.58 7.23
C TYR A 35 4.64 -5.98 6.97
N HIS A 36 5.56 -6.79 6.47
CA HIS A 36 6.82 -6.27 5.94
C HIS A 36 6.59 -5.69 4.53
N LEU A 37 7.46 -4.77 4.10
CA LEU A 37 7.39 -4.20 2.74
C LEU A 37 7.43 -5.29 1.65
N ASP A 38 8.17 -6.37 1.89
CA ASP A 38 8.29 -7.49 0.97
C ASP A 38 6.98 -8.27 0.81
N ASP A 39 6.29 -8.52 1.93
CA ASP A 39 4.97 -9.16 1.94
C ASP A 39 3.97 -8.29 1.20
N LEU A 40 4.01 -6.98 1.44
CA LEU A 40 3.11 -6.03 0.81
C LEU A 40 3.33 -5.96 -0.71
N ARG A 41 4.57 -5.91 -1.19
CA ARG A 41 4.88 -5.95 -2.63
C ARG A 41 4.37 -7.24 -3.26
N SER A 42 4.59 -8.38 -2.60
CA SER A 42 4.12 -9.69 -3.06
C SER A 42 2.58 -9.73 -3.16
N MET A 43 1.87 -9.23 -2.14
CA MET A 43 0.41 -9.15 -2.14
C MET A 43 -0.13 -8.20 -3.22
N LEU A 44 0.49 -7.03 -3.38
CA LEU A 44 0.09 -6.06 -4.40
C LEU A 44 0.31 -6.63 -5.81
N TRP A 45 1.39 -7.39 -6.03
CA TRP A 45 1.66 -8.07 -7.29
C TRP A 45 0.59 -9.11 -7.61
N GLN A 46 0.23 -9.96 -6.64
CA GLN A 46 -0.84 -10.94 -6.81
C GLN A 46 -2.19 -10.28 -7.13
N TRP A 47 -2.49 -9.14 -6.51
CA TRP A 47 -3.71 -8.38 -6.80
C TRP A 47 -3.69 -7.77 -8.20
N LEU A 48 -2.54 -7.25 -8.63
CA LEU A 48 -2.36 -6.74 -9.98
C LEU A 48 -2.55 -7.87 -11.00
N GLU A 49 -1.88 -9.01 -10.82
CA GLU A 49 -2.00 -10.18 -11.70
C GLU A 49 -3.45 -10.65 -11.82
N ALA A 50 -4.14 -10.81 -10.68
CA ALA A 50 -5.55 -11.18 -10.68
C ALA A 50 -6.42 -10.13 -11.40
N GLY A 51 -6.10 -8.84 -11.23
CA GLY A 51 -6.82 -7.74 -11.88
C GLY A 51 -6.58 -7.62 -13.38
N ILE A 52 -5.40 -7.99 -13.89
CA ILE A 52 -5.12 -7.96 -15.34
C ILE A 52 -5.53 -9.24 -16.06
N ALA A 53 -5.59 -10.37 -15.34
CA ALA A 53 -5.95 -11.67 -15.89
C ALA A 53 -7.46 -11.96 -15.84
N THR A 54 -8.24 -11.10 -15.19
CA THR A 54 -9.70 -11.27 -15.11
C THR A 54 -10.38 -10.91 -16.43
N ASP A 55 -11.39 -11.70 -16.81
CA ASP A 55 -12.27 -11.42 -17.94
C ASP A 55 -13.35 -10.37 -17.61
N ALA A 56 -13.26 -9.71 -16.46
CA ALA A 56 -14.24 -8.74 -16.05
C ALA A 56 -14.11 -7.42 -16.82
N ALA A 57 -15.25 -6.88 -17.24
CA ALA A 57 -15.35 -5.69 -18.09
C ALA A 57 -14.59 -4.45 -17.57
N GLN A 58 -14.33 -4.37 -16.26
CA GLN A 58 -13.62 -3.24 -15.65
C GLN A 58 -12.16 -3.06 -16.12
N PHE A 59 -11.53 -4.08 -16.70
CA PHE A 59 -10.13 -4.04 -17.17
C PHE A 59 -9.96 -4.52 -18.63
N GLU A 60 -11.04 -4.49 -19.40
CA GLU A 60 -11.09 -5.00 -20.77
C GLU A 60 -10.23 -4.16 -21.74
N SER A 61 -10.20 -2.84 -21.55
CA SER A 61 -9.42 -1.95 -22.41
C SER A 61 -7.94 -1.88 -22.01
N ALA A 62 -7.06 -1.67 -22.99
CA ALA A 62 -5.64 -1.40 -22.73
C ALA A 62 -5.42 -0.18 -21.84
N ARG A 63 -6.31 0.82 -21.91
CA ARG A 63 -6.27 2.01 -21.06
C ARG A 63 -6.56 1.66 -19.60
N ASP A 64 -7.54 0.80 -19.34
CA ASP A 64 -7.89 0.40 -17.99
C ASP A 64 -6.76 -0.41 -17.33
N ARG A 65 -6.13 -1.33 -18.08
CA ARG A 65 -4.94 -2.04 -17.61
C ARG A 65 -3.76 -1.11 -17.35
N SER A 66 -3.55 -0.11 -18.22
CA SER A 66 -2.52 0.92 -18.02
C SER A 66 -2.77 1.74 -16.75
N ASN A 67 -4.02 2.14 -16.51
CA ASN A 67 -4.41 2.85 -15.29
C ASN A 67 -4.20 1.97 -14.04
N LEU A 68 -4.52 0.67 -14.10
CA LEU A 68 -4.30 -0.27 -13.00
C LEU A 68 -2.81 -0.42 -12.67
N LEU A 69 -1.96 -0.55 -13.70
CA LEU A 69 -0.51 -0.57 -13.54
C LEU A 69 0.03 0.72 -12.91
N PHE A 70 -0.47 1.87 -13.35
CA PHE A 70 -0.11 3.16 -12.78
C PHE A 70 -0.52 3.26 -11.31
N PHE A 71 -1.74 2.84 -10.98
CA PHE A 71 -2.22 2.80 -9.60
C PHE A 71 -1.35 1.90 -8.71
N TYR A 72 -1.07 0.66 -9.15
CA TYR A 72 -0.21 -0.29 -8.45
C TYR A 72 1.15 0.35 -8.07
N ARG A 73 1.83 0.96 -9.04
CA ARG A 73 3.14 1.62 -8.80
C ARG A 73 3.04 2.74 -7.76
N ASN A 74 1.98 3.54 -7.81
CA ASN A 74 1.78 4.62 -6.85
C ASN A 74 1.47 4.10 -5.43
N VAL A 75 0.79 2.95 -5.32
CA VAL A 75 0.55 2.31 -4.01
C VAL A 75 1.85 1.75 -3.43
N GLU A 76 2.72 1.16 -4.24
CA GLU A 76 4.06 0.75 -3.78
C GLU A 76 4.88 1.94 -3.27
N LEU A 77 4.94 3.04 -4.03
CA LEU A 77 5.62 4.27 -3.59
C LEU A 77 5.02 4.84 -2.30
N LEU A 78 3.70 4.85 -2.18
CA LEU A 78 3.01 5.29 -0.97
C LEU A 78 3.38 4.41 0.23
N ALA A 79 3.42 3.10 0.04
CA ALA A 79 3.78 2.17 1.09
C ALA A 79 5.24 2.33 1.55
N GLU A 80 6.18 2.51 0.61
CA GLU A 80 7.57 2.77 0.93
C GLU A 80 7.74 4.10 1.67
N ALA A 81 7.08 5.16 1.21
CA ALA A 81 7.09 6.45 1.89
C ALA A 81 6.51 6.34 3.31
N ALA A 82 5.37 5.67 3.47
CA ALA A 82 4.75 5.45 4.78
C ALA A 82 5.66 4.66 5.73
N TYR A 83 6.37 3.64 5.22
CA TYR A 83 7.37 2.91 6.00
C TYR A 83 8.51 3.82 6.43
N MET A 84 9.07 4.63 5.51
CA MET A 84 10.14 5.57 5.83
C MET A 84 9.77 6.57 6.92
N MET A 85 8.51 7.00 6.98
CA MET A 85 8.03 7.92 8.02
C MET A 85 8.07 7.34 9.43
N VAL A 86 7.98 6.01 9.60
CA VAL A 86 7.86 5.37 10.92
C VAL A 86 8.97 4.38 11.24
N ARG A 87 9.87 4.09 10.29
CA ARG A 87 10.87 3.02 10.43
C ARG A 87 11.78 3.13 11.65
N GLU A 88 12.05 4.35 12.11
CA GLU A 88 12.94 4.55 13.26
C GLU A 88 12.26 4.16 14.58
N GLU A 89 10.94 4.26 14.63
CA GLU A 89 10.10 3.93 15.79
C GLU A 89 9.65 2.47 15.80
N LEU A 90 9.92 1.70 14.74
CA LEU A 90 9.58 0.28 14.68
C LEU A 90 10.48 -0.56 15.60
N PRO A 91 9.96 -1.64 16.21
CA PRO A 91 10.75 -2.49 17.10
C PRO A 91 11.95 -3.12 16.39
N ALA A 92 13.07 -3.28 17.11
CA ALA A 92 14.35 -3.76 16.57
C ALA A 92 14.30 -5.16 15.92
N THR A 93 13.33 -5.99 16.32
CA THR A 93 13.03 -7.30 15.71
C THR A 93 12.70 -7.19 14.22
N PHE A 94 12.05 -6.11 13.80
CA PHE A 94 11.69 -5.85 12.40
C PHE A 94 12.84 -5.23 11.60
N LYS A 95 13.75 -4.48 12.27
CA LYS A 95 14.95 -3.91 11.65
C LYS A 95 15.99 -4.97 11.26
N LYS A 96 16.07 -6.10 11.99
CA LYS A 96 17.05 -7.17 11.76
C LYS A 96 16.78 -8.01 10.50
N GLN A 97 15.52 -8.19 10.10
CA GLN A 97 15.17 -8.95 8.90
C GLN A 97 15.60 -8.24 7.60
N ALA A 98 15.52 -6.90 7.58
CA ALA A 98 15.99 -6.09 6.45
C ALA A 98 17.51 -6.19 6.22
N LYS A 99 18.31 -6.29 7.29
CA LYS A 99 19.78 -6.45 7.20
C LYS A 99 20.23 -7.87 6.83
N LYS A 100 19.44 -8.91 7.13
CA LYS A 100 19.83 -10.30 6.82
C LYS A 100 19.72 -10.64 5.33
N LYS A 101 18.77 -10.03 4.59
CA LYS A 101 18.64 -10.22 3.12
C LYS A 101 19.72 -9.49 2.31
N THR A 102 20.30 -8.41 2.82
CA THR A 102 21.40 -7.67 2.16
C THR A 102 22.77 -8.29 2.36
N ALA A 103 22.93 -9.18 3.36
CA ALA A 103 24.20 -9.86 3.64
C ALA A 103 24.33 -11.26 2.98
N SER A 104 23.29 -11.76 2.31
CA SER A 104 23.27 -13.08 1.66
C SER A 104 23.37 -13.02 0.13
N SER A 105 23.68 -11.85 -0.43
CA SER A 105 23.93 -11.65 -1.85
C SER A 105 25.25 -10.91 -2.03
N ASN A 106 26.35 -11.57 -1.65
CA ASN A 106 27.73 -11.28 -2.04
C ASN A 106 28.50 -12.59 -2.02
#